data_AF-A0AAP0WRU7-F1
#
_entry.id   AF-A0AAP0WRU7-F1
#
_cell.length_a   1.000
_cell.length_b   1.000
_cell.length_c   1.000
_cell.angle_alpha   90.00
_cell.angle_beta   90.00
_cell.angle_gamma   90.00
#
_symmetry.space_group_name_H-M   'P 1'
#
loop_
_entity.id
_entity.type
_entity.pdbx_description
1 polymer ?
#
loop_
_entity_poly.entity_id
_entity_poly.type
_entity_poly.pdbx_seq_one_letter_code
_entity_poly.pdbx_strand_id
1 'polypeptide(L)'
;MAFSSRLLSKSRQLYGGQIISQWDHAVPVRFFAKEAAPTALKGDEMLKNIFLEVKKKFETAMGVVRKEKITIDPEDPAAVSHYAKVMKTVREKADLFSESQRIQYTIQTRTQGIPDARTYLLTLKEIRIKRGLTDDLGAEAMMMEALEKVEKELKKPLMRNDKKGMAVLMAEFDKINKKLGVRREDLPKYEEQLELKIAKAQLEDLKKDALEAMETQKKREEFKDEEMVDVKSLDIRNFI
;
A
#
# COMPACT_ATOMS: atom_id res chain seq x y z
N MET A 1 -5.66 77.31 4.44
CA MET A 1 -5.22 78.36 3.50
C MET A 1 -4.01 79.08 4.08
N ALA A 2 -3.05 79.46 3.21
CA ALA A 2 -1.95 80.41 3.44
C ALA A 2 -0.86 79.99 4.45
N PHE A 3 0.43 80.27 4.29
CA PHE A 3 1.31 80.62 3.16
C PHE A 3 2.73 80.39 3.74
N SER A 4 3.64 79.84 2.94
CA SER A 4 5.05 79.70 3.30
C SER A 4 5.78 81.04 3.29
N SER A 5 6.67 81.29 4.25
CA SER A 5 7.74 82.28 4.10
C SER A 5 9.04 81.81 4.77
N ARG A 6 10.12 81.88 3.98
CA ARG A 6 11.52 81.66 4.33
C ARG A 6 12.01 82.79 5.24
N LEU A 7 13.10 82.57 5.99
CA LEU A 7 14.37 83.32 5.85
C LEU A 7 15.36 83.04 7.00
N LEU A 8 16.52 82.49 6.58
CA LEU A 8 17.90 82.86 6.91
C LEU A 8 18.35 83.12 8.37
N SER A 9 19.32 82.27 8.75
CA SER A 9 20.71 82.61 9.11
C SER A 9 20.99 83.45 10.35
N LYS A 10 21.76 82.86 11.27
CA LYS A 10 22.88 83.55 11.93
C LYS A 10 23.98 82.58 12.37
N SER A 11 25.18 82.93 11.94
CA SER A 11 26.49 82.33 12.12
C SER A 11 27.23 82.81 13.38
N ARG A 12 28.16 81.99 13.91
CA ARG A 12 29.58 82.31 14.24
C ARG A 12 30.13 81.22 15.18
N GLN A 13 31.00 80.31 14.70
CA GLN A 13 32.47 80.41 14.71
C GLN A 13 33.09 80.55 16.11
N LEU A 14 33.73 79.47 16.59
CA LEU A 14 34.93 79.49 17.44
C LEU A 14 35.83 78.28 17.12
N TYR A 15 37.13 78.58 16.99
CA TYR A 15 38.32 77.74 16.98
C TYR A 15 38.30 76.70 18.13
N GLY A 16 38.95 75.54 18.14
CA GLY A 16 39.99 74.90 17.33
C GLY A 16 40.72 73.89 18.25
N GLY A 17 41.09 72.69 17.78
CA GLY A 17 42.02 71.81 18.51
C GLY A 17 41.78 70.29 18.43
N GLN A 18 42.61 69.62 17.62
CA GLN A 18 43.17 68.25 17.76
C GLN A 18 42.30 66.98 17.67
N ILE A 19 42.37 66.36 16.48
CA ILE A 19 42.66 64.94 16.16
C ILE A 19 42.44 63.92 17.28
N ILE A 20 41.42 63.05 17.13
CA ILE A 20 41.50 61.58 17.38
C ILE A 20 40.54 60.87 16.39
N SER A 21 41.01 59.80 15.77
CA SER A 21 40.32 58.92 14.82
C SER A 21 39.24 58.05 15.48
N GLN A 22 38.04 57.99 14.89
CA GLN A 22 37.05 56.90 14.99
C GLN A 22 36.05 57.10 13.83
N TRP A 23 36.15 56.32 12.74
CA TRP A 23 35.34 55.12 12.44
C TRP A 23 33.83 55.32 12.65
N ASP A 24 33.06 54.82 11.66
CA ASP A 24 31.60 54.85 11.49
C ASP A 24 31.18 55.93 10.49
N HIS A 25 30.85 55.64 9.23
CA HIS A 25 29.79 54.72 8.81
C HIS A 25 30.16 54.05 7.47
N ALA A 26 30.61 52.80 7.50
CA ALA A 26 30.60 51.93 6.33
C ALA A 26 29.26 51.19 6.31
N VAL A 27 28.42 51.46 5.31
CA VAL A 27 27.17 50.72 5.08
C VAL A 27 27.52 49.26 4.82
N PRO A 28 27.09 48.29 5.67
CA PRO A 28 27.39 46.90 5.43
C PRO A 28 26.53 46.39 4.27
N VAL A 29 27.21 45.98 3.20
CA VAL A 29 26.65 45.17 2.11
C VAL A 29 25.97 43.95 2.75
N ARG A 30 24.66 43.79 2.50
CA ARG A 30 23.90 42.64 2.98
C ARG A 30 24.48 41.38 2.32
N PHE A 31 25.21 40.58 3.09
CA PHE A 31 25.52 39.21 2.70
C PHE A 31 24.20 38.44 2.66
N PHE A 32 23.87 37.86 1.51
CA PHE A 32 22.78 36.88 1.41
C PHE A 32 23.07 35.74 2.40
N ALA A 33 22.07 35.35 3.18
CA ALA A 33 22.17 34.25 4.12
C ALA A 33 22.73 33.02 3.40
N LYS A 34 23.84 32.48 3.92
CA LYS A 34 24.40 31.19 3.53
C LYS A 34 23.27 30.17 3.60
N GLU A 35 23.03 29.46 2.51
CA GLU A 35 21.97 28.46 2.35
C GLU A 35 21.86 27.56 3.58
N ALA A 36 20.88 27.82 4.44
CA ALA A 36 20.51 26.95 5.52
C ALA A 36 19.63 25.85 4.92
N ALA A 37 20.25 24.87 4.27
CA ALA A 37 19.56 23.62 4.00
C ALA A 37 19.16 23.05 5.37
N PRO A 38 17.86 22.94 5.70
CA PRO A 38 17.46 22.35 6.97
C PRO A 38 18.06 20.95 7.04
N THR A 39 18.77 20.65 8.12
CA THR A 39 19.35 19.33 8.36
C THR A 39 18.22 18.31 8.26
N ALA A 40 18.31 17.38 7.31
CA ALA A 40 17.26 16.39 7.07
C ALA A 40 16.92 15.71 8.39
N LEU A 41 15.66 15.81 8.81
CA LEU A 41 15.22 15.16 10.03
C LEU A 41 15.18 13.65 9.76
N LYS A 42 15.43 12.83 10.79
CA LYS A 42 15.35 11.36 10.67
C LYS A 42 14.01 10.88 10.08
N GLY A 43 12.93 11.66 10.29
CA GLY A 43 11.63 11.43 9.65
C GLY A 43 11.64 11.67 8.14
N ASP A 44 12.34 12.69 7.64
CA ASP A 44 12.45 12.98 6.21
C ASP A 44 13.22 11.89 5.48
N GLU A 45 14.27 11.35 6.08
CA GLU A 45 15.02 10.20 5.53
C GLU A 45 14.15 8.94 5.47
N MET A 46 13.36 8.67 6.52
CA MET A 46 12.42 7.55 6.52
C MET A 46 11.38 7.68 5.40
N LEU A 47 10.77 8.86 5.23
CA LEU A 47 9.78 9.10 4.18
C LEU A 47 10.39 9.00 2.78
N LYS A 48 11.59 9.56 2.58
CA LYS A 48 12.35 9.42 1.33
C LYS A 48 12.62 7.96 1.00
N ASN A 49 13.04 7.16 1.99
CA ASN A 49 13.31 5.74 1.79
C ASN A 49 12.04 4.97 1.40
N ILE A 50 10.91 5.23 2.07
CA ILE A 50 9.61 4.64 1.72
C ILE A 50 9.21 5.03 0.29
N PHE A 51 9.35 6.32 -0.06
CA PHE A 51 9.02 6.78 -1.41
C PHE A 51 9.89 6.10 -2.48
N LEU A 52 11.20 6.00 -2.25
CA LEU A 52 12.12 5.33 -3.16
C LEU A 52 11.80 3.84 -3.30
N GLU A 53 11.42 3.17 -2.21
CA GLU A 53 10.98 1.77 -2.25
C GLU A 53 9.71 1.62 -3.09
N VAL A 54 8.68 2.43 -2.83
CA VAL A 54 7.41 2.39 -3.57
C VAL A 54 7.65 2.69 -5.06
N LYS A 55 8.45 3.71 -5.37
CA LYS A 55 8.82 4.06 -6.74
C LYS A 55 9.51 2.89 -7.44
N LYS A 56 10.48 2.25 -6.79
CA LYS A 56 11.20 1.08 -7.36
C LYS A 56 10.23 -0.07 -7.64
N LYS A 57 9.31 -0.36 -6.72
CA LYS A 57 8.29 -1.41 -6.89
C LYS A 57 7.36 -1.10 -8.07
N PHE A 58 6.91 0.15 -8.18
CA PHE A 58 6.08 0.62 -9.29
C PHE A 58 6.81 0.52 -10.64
N GLU A 59 8.03 1.05 -10.75
CA GLU A 59 8.83 0.99 -11.97
C GLU A 59 9.11 -0.46 -12.40
N THR A 60 9.34 -1.35 -11.44
CA THR A 60 9.55 -2.78 -11.70
C THR A 60 8.29 -3.43 -12.24
N ALA A 61 7.12 -3.16 -11.65
CA ALA A 61 5.83 -3.66 -12.13
C ALA A 61 5.55 -3.18 -13.56
N MET A 62 5.69 -1.87 -13.80
CA MET A 62 5.49 -1.27 -15.11
C MET A 62 6.46 -1.83 -16.16
N GLY A 63 7.71 -2.11 -15.78
CA GLY A 63 8.70 -2.72 -16.65
C GLY A 63 8.34 -4.13 -17.12
N VAL A 64 7.50 -4.87 -16.38
CA VAL A 64 6.94 -6.17 -16.81
C VAL A 64 5.74 -5.96 -17.72
N VAL A 65 4.78 -5.13 -17.29
CA VAL A 65 3.53 -4.90 -18.06
C VAL A 65 3.82 -4.29 -19.44
N ARG A 66 4.85 -3.45 -19.58
CA ARG A 66 5.29 -2.88 -20.87
C ARG A 66 5.81 -3.91 -21.88
N LYS A 67 6.24 -5.09 -21.42
CA LYS A 67 6.83 -6.13 -22.29
C LYS A 67 5.77 -7.12 -22.78
N GLU A 68 4.82 -7.44 -21.92
CA GLU A 68 3.82 -8.47 -22.17
C GLU A 68 2.60 -7.88 -22.89
N LYS A 69 2.15 -8.54 -23.97
CA LYS A 69 0.90 -8.17 -24.63
C LYS A 69 -0.27 -8.81 -23.87
N ILE A 70 -1.12 -7.99 -23.25
CA ILE A 70 -2.29 -8.45 -22.52
C ILE A 70 -3.50 -8.41 -23.45
N THR A 71 -4.10 -9.57 -23.69
CA THR A 71 -5.40 -9.66 -24.38
C THR A 71 -6.52 -9.44 -23.38
N ILE A 72 -7.37 -8.44 -23.63
CA ILE A 72 -8.51 -8.12 -22.76
C ILE A 72 -9.71 -9.00 -23.14
N ASP A 73 -9.71 -10.24 -22.64
CA ASP A 73 -10.81 -11.19 -22.81
C ASP A 73 -11.07 -11.99 -21.52
N PRO A 74 -12.05 -11.58 -20.68
CA PRO A 74 -12.34 -12.27 -19.42
C PRO A 74 -13.08 -13.62 -19.60
N GLU A 75 -13.60 -13.89 -20.81
CA GLU A 75 -14.31 -15.14 -21.11
C GLU A 75 -13.40 -16.21 -21.72
N ASP A 76 -12.22 -15.84 -22.22
CA ASP A 76 -11.21 -16.77 -22.69
C ASP A 76 -10.31 -17.26 -21.52
N PRO A 77 -10.35 -18.55 -21.15
CA PRO A 77 -9.50 -19.08 -20.09
C PRO A 77 -8.00 -18.92 -20.38
N ALA A 78 -7.59 -18.91 -21.65
CA ALA A 78 -6.18 -18.73 -22.02
C ALA A 78 -5.71 -17.30 -21.75
N ALA A 79 -6.51 -16.29 -22.12
CA ALA A 79 -6.25 -14.89 -21.79
C ALA A 79 -6.20 -14.65 -20.27
N VAL A 80 -7.15 -15.20 -19.52
CA VAL A 80 -7.18 -15.10 -18.04
C VAL A 80 -5.94 -15.75 -17.43
N SER A 81 -5.57 -16.96 -17.86
CA SER A 81 -4.37 -17.65 -17.37
C SER A 81 -3.08 -16.90 -17.70
N HIS A 82 -2.99 -16.34 -18.91
CA HIS A 82 -1.87 -15.52 -19.32
C HIS A 82 -1.75 -14.27 -18.43
N TYR A 83 -2.84 -13.52 -18.26
CA TYR A 83 -2.85 -12.33 -17.42
C TYR A 83 -2.52 -12.64 -15.95
N ALA A 84 -3.03 -13.75 -15.40
CA ALA A 84 -2.67 -14.21 -14.06
C ALA A 84 -1.16 -14.47 -13.92
N LYS A 85 -0.52 -15.10 -14.91
CA LYS A 85 0.94 -15.32 -14.94
C LYS A 85 1.72 -14.01 -15.00
N VAL A 86 1.27 -13.04 -15.81
CA VAL A 86 1.89 -11.71 -15.88
C VAL A 86 1.80 -11.03 -14.50
N MET A 87 0.63 -11.01 -13.87
CA MET A 87 0.43 -10.39 -12.55
C MET A 87 1.17 -11.12 -11.43
N LYS A 88 1.33 -12.43 -11.51
CA LYS A 88 2.22 -13.19 -10.63
C LYS A 88 3.68 -12.77 -10.80
N THR A 89 4.16 -12.67 -12.05
CA THR A 89 5.52 -12.21 -12.36
C THR A 89 5.76 -10.78 -11.88
N VAL A 90 4.77 -9.90 -12.03
CA VAL A 90 4.80 -8.53 -11.48
C VAL A 90 5.00 -8.58 -9.96
N ARG A 91 4.18 -9.36 -9.25
CA ARG A 91 4.28 -9.48 -7.79
C ARG A 91 5.63 -10.00 -7.34
N GLU A 92 6.12 -11.07 -7.95
CA GLU A 92 7.41 -11.68 -7.61
C GLU A 92 8.58 -10.71 -7.87
N LYS A 93 8.60 -10.03 -9.03
CA LYS A 93 9.70 -9.10 -9.36
C LYS A 93 9.65 -7.81 -8.56
N ALA A 94 8.47 -7.30 -8.25
CA ALA A 94 8.29 -6.09 -7.46
C ALA A 94 8.30 -6.35 -5.94
N ASP A 95 8.60 -7.57 -5.50
CA ASP A 95 8.63 -7.96 -4.09
C ASP A 95 7.31 -7.57 -3.36
N LEU A 96 6.19 -7.91 -4.01
CA LEU A 96 4.85 -7.72 -3.50
C LEU A 96 4.32 -9.05 -2.95
N PHE A 97 3.66 -8.98 -1.81
CA PHE A 97 3.08 -10.17 -1.19
C PHE A 97 2.01 -10.83 -2.06
N SER A 98 2.02 -12.16 -2.08
CA SER A 98 0.87 -12.95 -2.51
C SER A 98 -0.30 -12.80 -1.52
N GLU A 99 -1.51 -13.19 -1.92
CA GLU A 99 -2.67 -13.07 -1.02
C GLU A 99 -2.50 -13.93 0.24
N SER A 100 -1.95 -15.14 0.11
CA SER A 100 -1.59 -16.00 1.24
C SER A 100 -0.58 -15.33 2.17
N GLN A 101 0.46 -14.71 1.61
CA GLN A 101 1.48 -13.96 2.37
C GLN A 101 0.88 -12.74 3.08
N ARG A 102 -0.03 -12.00 2.43
CA ARG A 102 -0.75 -10.86 3.05
C ARG A 102 -1.62 -11.30 4.22
N ILE A 103 -2.31 -12.44 4.08
CA ILE A 103 -3.10 -13.04 5.17
C ILE A 103 -2.17 -13.41 6.33
N GLN A 104 -1.09 -14.13 6.05
CA GLN A 104 -0.11 -14.54 7.06
C GLN A 104 0.49 -13.34 7.79
N TYR A 105 0.94 -12.32 7.06
CA TYR A 105 1.50 -11.08 7.62
C TYR A 105 0.50 -10.36 8.52
N THR A 106 -0.77 -10.28 8.10
CA THR A 106 -1.82 -9.65 8.91
C THR A 106 -2.06 -10.41 10.21
N ILE A 107 -2.13 -11.74 10.14
CA ILE A 107 -2.31 -12.60 11.31
C ILE A 107 -1.14 -12.42 12.27
N GLN A 108 0.09 -12.53 11.77
CA GLN A 108 1.30 -12.40 12.59
C GLN A 108 1.36 -11.04 13.28
N THR A 109 1.13 -9.95 12.55
CA THR A 109 1.19 -8.59 13.10
C THR A 109 0.12 -8.36 14.16
N ARG A 110 -1.11 -8.81 13.93
CA ARG A 110 -2.22 -8.58 14.87
C ARG A 110 -2.24 -9.52 16.06
N THR A 111 -1.55 -10.66 15.95
CA THR A 111 -1.48 -11.65 17.04
C THR A 111 -0.13 -11.68 17.75
N GLN A 112 0.74 -10.73 17.41
CA GLN A 112 2.04 -10.56 18.04
C GLN A 112 1.85 -10.27 19.54
N GLY A 113 2.60 -10.97 20.38
CA GLY A 113 2.56 -10.78 21.84
C GLY A 113 1.35 -11.40 22.55
N ILE A 114 0.35 -11.93 21.83
CA ILE A 114 -0.77 -12.64 22.47
C ILE A 114 -0.26 -13.97 23.05
N PRO A 115 -0.34 -14.19 24.38
CA PRO A 115 0.32 -15.33 25.01
C PRO A 115 -0.57 -16.58 25.12
N ASP A 116 -1.90 -16.42 25.16
CA ASP A 116 -2.87 -17.52 25.31
C ASP A 116 -3.59 -17.85 23.99
N ALA A 117 -4.08 -19.08 23.87
CA ALA A 117 -4.71 -19.59 22.67
C ALA A 117 -6.12 -19.02 22.45
N ARG A 118 -6.88 -18.73 23.52
CA ARG A 118 -8.24 -18.20 23.42
C ARG A 118 -8.25 -16.82 22.79
N THR A 119 -7.46 -15.89 23.34
CA THR A 119 -7.34 -14.53 22.81
C THR A 119 -6.83 -14.54 21.36
N TYR A 120 -5.93 -15.47 21.03
CA TYR A 120 -5.45 -15.67 19.66
C TYR A 120 -6.59 -16.05 18.71
N LEU A 121 -7.42 -17.05 19.04
CA LEU A 121 -8.55 -17.46 18.21
C LEU A 121 -9.61 -16.37 18.08
N LEU A 122 -9.91 -15.64 19.15
CA LEU A 122 -10.83 -14.50 19.11
C LEU A 122 -10.31 -13.39 18.18
N THR A 123 -9.00 -13.14 18.19
CA THR A 123 -8.38 -12.17 17.29
C THR A 123 -8.42 -12.63 15.84
N LEU A 124 -8.24 -13.94 15.56
CA LEU A 124 -8.45 -14.48 14.21
C LEU A 124 -9.89 -14.27 13.72
N LYS A 125 -10.87 -14.51 14.58
CA LYS A 125 -12.28 -14.24 14.30
C LYS A 125 -12.52 -12.76 13.97
N GLU A 126 -11.94 -11.84 14.73
CA GLU A 126 -12.03 -10.42 14.40
C GLU A 126 -11.39 -10.07 13.05
N ILE A 127 -10.24 -10.67 12.72
CA ILE A 127 -9.58 -10.47 11.43
C ILE A 127 -10.50 -10.92 10.29
N ARG A 128 -11.12 -12.10 10.43
CA ARG A 128 -12.08 -12.62 9.45
C ARG A 128 -13.27 -11.68 9.25
N ILE A 129 -13.93 -11.27 10.35
CA ILE A 129 -15.09 -10.37 10.31
C ILE A 129 -14.73 -9.02 9.69
N LYS A 130 -13.60 -8.42 10.07
CA LYS A 130 -13.12 -7.14 9.51
C LYS A 130 -12.78 -7.24 8.02
N ARG A 131 -12.52 -8.44 7.50
CA ARG A 131 -12.32 -8.72 6.08
C ARG A 131 -13.62 -9.08 5.33
N GLY A 132 -14.78 -9.08 6.01
CA GLY A 132 -16.06 -9.41 5.42
C GLY A 132 -16.22 -10.88 5.05
N LEU A 133 -15.40 -11.77 5.61
CA LEU A 133 -15.45 -13.20 5.33
C LEU A 133 -16.45 -13.87 6.25
N THR A 134 -17.35 -14.70 5.72
CA THR A 134 -18.30 -15.52 6.49
C THR A 134 -17.64 -16.82 6.97
N ASP A 135 -18.19 -17.45 8.02
CA ASP A 135 -17.74 -18.76 8.53
C ASP A 135 -18.82 -19.78 8.22
N ASP A 136 -19.02 -20.02 6.93
CA ASP A 136 -20.10 -20.86 6.42
C ASP A 136 -19.95 -22.33 6.86
N LEU A 137 -18.70 -22.74 7.17
CA LEU A 137 -18.37 -24.07 7.65
C LEU A 137 -18.52 -24.22 9.17
N GLY A 138 -18.75 -23.12 9.90
CA GLY A 138 -18.78 -23.12 11.37
C GLY A 138 -17.45 -23.54 12.00
N ALA A 139 -16.33 -23.35 11.31
CA ALA A 139 -15.02 -23.81 11.74
C ALA A 139 -14.57 -23.14 13.04
N GLU A 140 -14.90 -21.85 13.22
CA GLU A 140 -14.51 -21.10 14.41
C GLU A 140 -15.22 -21.63 15.66
N ALA A 141 -16.51 -21.97 15.55
CA ALA A 141 -17.26 -22.56 16.65
C ALA A 141 -16.65 -23.91 17.07
N MET A 142 -16.36 -24.79 16.10
CA MET A 142 -15.72 -26.07 16.37
C MET A 142 -14.33 -25.92 16.99
N MET A 143 -13.54 -24.94 16.53
CA MET A 143 -12.21 -24.64 17.07
C MET A 143 -12.28 -24.12 18.51
N MET A 144 -13.25 -23.25 18.81
CA MET A 144 -13.47 -22.73 20.16
C MET A 144 -13.95 -23.82 21.12
N GLU A 145 -14.85 -24.70 20.68
CA GLU A 145 -15.28 -25.86 21.46
C GLU A 145 -14.13 -26.83 21.75
N ALA A 146 -13.25 -27.07 20.76
CA ALA A 146 -12.06 -27.89 20.96
C ALA A 146 -11.11 -27.26 21.99
N LEU A 147 -10.88 -25.95 21.91
CA LEU A 147 -10.09 -25.22 22.89
C LEU A 147 -10.71 -25.30 24.30
N GLU A 148 -12.02 -25.14 24.41
CA GLU A 148 -12.72 -25.21 25.70
C GLU A 148 -12.57 -26.58 26.36
N LYS A 149 -12.61 -27.68 25.59
CA LYS A 149 -12.36 -29.04 26.09
C LYS A 149 -10.94 -29.17 26.65
N VAL A 150 -9.94 -28.71 25.90
CA VAL A 150 -8.52 -28.76 26.32
C VAL A 150 -8.32 -27.94 27.60
N GLU A 151 -8.89 -26.75 27.69
CA GLU A 151 -8.75 -25.91 28.89
C GLU A 151 -9.49 -26.46 30.11
N LYS A 152 -10.65 -27.13 29.91
CA LYS A 152 -11.34 -27.84 30.99
C LYS A 152 -10.49 -28.97 31.57
N GLU A 153 -9.82 -29.74 30.70
CA GLU A 153 -8.88 -30.79 31.13
C GLU A 153 -7.66 -30.21 31.86
N LEU A 154 -7.12 -29.10 31.37
CA LEU A 154 -5.97 -28.41 31.98
C LEU A 154 -6.31 -27.62 33.25
N LYS A 155 -7.60 -27.32 33.48
CA LYS A 155 -8.11 -26.44 34.56
C LYS A 155 -7.48 -25.03 34.57
N LYS A 156 -6.93 -24.60 33.44
CA LYS A 156 -6.30 -23.29 33.25
C LYS A 156 -6.34 -22.89 31.77
N PRO A 157 -6.20 -21.60 31.44
CA PRO A 157 -6.07 -21.16 30.05
C PRO A 157 -4.87 -21.82 29.36
N LEU A 158 -5.05 -22.17 28.09
CA LEU A 158 -3.99 -22.79 27.30
C LEU A 158 -3.03 -21.70 26.78
N MET A 159 -1.78 -21.77 27.21
CA MET A 159 -0.73 -20.86 26.75
C MET A 159 -0.14 -21.34 25.43
N ARG A 160 0.14 -20.42 24.49
CA ARG A 160 0.72 -20.75 23.17
C ARG A 160 2.15 -21.31 23.25
N ASN A 161 2.85 -21.09 24.35
CA ASN A 161 4.16 -21.68 24.63
C ASN A 161 4.08 -23.06 25.30
N ASP A 162 2.89 -23.52 25.71
CA ASP A 162 2.68 -24.86 26.25
C ASP A 162 2.67 -25.89 25.12
N LYS A 163 3.84 -26.47 24.85
CA LYS A 163 4.02 -27.45 23.77
C LYS A 163 3.08 -28.65 23.89
N LYS A 164 2.78 -29.12 25.10
CA LYS A 164 1.95 -30.32 25.30
C LYS A 164 0.48 -30.01 25.08
N GLY A 165 -0.02 -28.95 25.71
CA GLY A 165 -1.41 -28.53 25.53
C GLY A 165 -1.71 -28.10 24.09
N MET A 166 -0.78 -27.39 23.44
CA MET A 166 -0.91 -27.01 22.03
C MET A 166 -0.88 -28.23 21.10
N ALA A 167 -0.12 -29.28 21.40
CA ALA A 167 -0.15 -30.50 20.59
C ALA A 167 -1.52 -31.19 20.65
N VAL A 168 -2.16 -31.23 21.81
CA VAL A 168 -3.53 -31.76 21.97
C VAL A 168 -4.52 -30.91 21.16
N LEU A 169 -4.45 -29.59 21.28
CA LEU A 169 -5.31 -28.68 20.52
C LEU A 169 -5.14 -28.84 19.01
N MET A 170 -3.90 -28.93 18.53
CA MET A 170 -3.61 -29.12 17.10
C MET A 170 -4.15 -30.45 16.58
N ALA A 171 -4.09 -31.52 17.40
CA ALA A 171 -4.67 -32.80 17.03
C ALA A 171 -6.21 -32.74 16.92
N GLU A 172 -6.88 -31.97 17.78
CA GLU A 172 -8.32 -31.69 17.63
C GLU A 172 -8.62 -30.86 16.38
N PHE A 173 -7.80 -29.86 16.07
CA PHE A 173 -7.93 -29.09 14.83
C PHE A 173 -7.74 -29.96 13.59
N ASP A 174 -6.82 -30.91 13.59
CA ASP A 174 -6.64 -31.84 12.47
C ASP A 174 -7.88 -32.75 12.27
N LYS A 175 -8.56 -33.14 13.35
CA LYS A 175 -9.84 -33.86 13.26
C LYS A 175 -10.94 -32.97 12.67
N ILE A 176 -11.01 -31.70 13.10
CA ILE A 176 -11.97 -30.72 12.56
C ILE A 176 -11.70 -30.49 11.08
N ASN A 177 -10.44 -30.24 10.69
CA ASN A 177 -10.05 -30.05 9.30
C ASN A 177 -10.45 -31.23 8.42
N LYS A 178 -10.23 -32.48 8.89
CA LYS A 178 -10.70 -33.68 8.19
C LYS A 178 -12.21 -33.73 8.02
N LYS A 179 -12.99 -33.36 9.04
CA LYS A 179 -14.47 -33.30 8.95
C LYS A 179 -14.94 -32.25 7.96
N LEU A 180 -14.27 -31.11 7.90
CA LEU A 180 -14.58 -30.02 6.99
C LEU A 180 -14.03 -30.22 5.58
N GLY A 181 -13.30 -31.31 5.32
CA GLY A 181 -12.64 -31.56 4.04
C GLY A 181 -11.50 -30.58 3.74
N VAL A 182 -10.99 -29.88 4.76
CA VAL A 182 -9.90 -28.91 4.62
C VAL A 182 -8.56 -29.63 4.73
N ARG A 183 -7.72 -29.49 3.72
CA ARG A 183 -6.38 -30.07 3.65
C ARG A 183 -5.35 -28.97 3.44
N ARG A 184 -4.26 -28.99 4.21
CA ARG A 184 -3.20 -27.97 4.10
C ARG A 184 -2.47 -28.09 2.76
N GLU A 185 -2.43 -29.30 2.21
CA GLU A 185 -1.80 -29.64 0.94
C GLU A 185 -2.53 -29.00 -0.25
N ASP A 186 -3.81 -28.65 -0.09
CA ASP A 186 -4.60 -27.99 -1.14
C ASP A 186 -4.42 -26.47 -1.16
N LEU A 187 -3.71 -25.87 -0.20
CA LEU A 187 -3.49 -24.42 -0.14
C LEU A 187 -2.90 -23.82 -1.42
N PRO A 188 -1.85 -24.39 -2.04
CA PRO A 188 -1.32 -23.87 -3.30
C PRO A 188 -2.36 -23.86 -4.42
N LYS A 189 -3.20 -24.90 -4.47
CA LYS A 189 -4.29 -25.00 -5.46
C LYS A 189 -5.34 -23.92 -5.24
N TYR A 190 -5.71 -23.63 -3.99
CA TYR A 190 -6.64 -22.53 -3.68
C TYR A 190 -6.06 -21.17 -4.03
N GLU A 191 -4.76 -20.97 -3.81
CA GLU A 191 -4.06 -19.75 -4.20
C GLU A 191 -4.06 -19.56 -5.73
N GLU A 192 -3.74 -20.60 -6.50
CA GLU A 192 -3.83 -20.54 -7.97
C GLU A 192 -5.25 -20.24 -8.46
N GLN A 193 -6.27 -20.88 -7.88
CA GLN A 193 -7.67 -20.60 -8.21
C GLN A 193 -8.09 -19.17 -7.87
N LEU A 194 -7.61 -18.64 -6.73
CA LEU A 194 -7.86 -17.27 -6.33
C LEU A 194 -7.19 -16.29 -7.31
N GLU A 195 -5.95 -16.55 -7.72
CA GLU A 195 -5.23 -15.74 -8.71
C GLU A 195 -5.97 -15.69 -10.05
N LEU A 196 -6.53 -16.81 -10.52
CA LEU A 196 -7.34 -16.83 -11.74
C LEU A 196 -8.64 -16.02 -11.59
N LYS A 197 -9.31 -16.10 -10.44
CA LYS A 197 -10.53 -15.31 -10.18
C LYS A 197 -10.24 -13.81 -10.14
N ILE A 198 -9.15 -13.41 -9.48
CA ILE A 198 -8.70 -12.02 -9.44
C ILE A 198 -8.34 -11.55 -10.85
N ALA A 199 -7.60 -12.36 -11.60
CA ALA A 199 -7.25 -12.06 -12.99
C ALA A 199 -8.48 -11.85 -13.88
N LYS A 200 -9.49 -12.73 -13.78
CA LYS A 200 -10.74 -12.58 -14.52
C LYS A 200 -11.46 -11.27 -14.14
N ALA A 201 -11.66 -11.00 -12.85
CA ALA A 201 -12.32 -9.78 -12.40
C ALA A 201 -11.60 -8.51 -12.87
N GLN A 202 -10.27 -8.49 -12.80
CA GLN A 202 -9.48 -7.36 -13.31
C GLN A 202 -9.59 -7.19 -14.83
N LEU A 203 -9.68 -8.27 -15.60
CA LEU A 203 -9.92 -8.20 -17.04
C LEU A 203 -11.36 -7.72 -17.36
N GLU A 204 -12.35 -8.07 -16.54
CA GLU A 204 -13.71 -7.55 -16.65
C GLU A 204 -13.74 -6.03 -16.42
N ASP A 205 -13.07 -5.55 -15.37
CA ASP A 205 -12.93 -4.13 -15.09
C ASP A 205 -12.20 -3.40 -16.23
N LEU A 206 -11.08 -3.94 -16.72
CA LEU A 206 -10.34 -3.37 -17.86
C LEU A 206 -11.20 -3.32 -19.13
N LYS A 207 -11.99 -4.36 -19.39
CA LYS A 207 -12.91 -4.40 -20.54
C LYS A 207 -13.98 -3.32 -20.41
N LYS A 208 -14.54 -3.15 -19.22
CA LYS A 208 -15.54 -2.12 -18.94
C LYS A 208 -14.96 -0.73 -19.14
N ASP A 209 -13.81 -0.43 -18.54
CA ASP A 209 -13.14 0.87 -18.67
C ASP A 209 -12.80 1.19 -20.14
N ALA A 210 -12.33 0.19 -20.89
CA ALA A 210 -12.04 0.35 -22.32
C ALA A 210 -13.31 0.65 -23.13
N LEU A 211 -14.42 -0.07 -22.88
CA LEU A 211 -15.70 0.18 -23.55
C LEU A 211 -16.24 1.57 -23.23
N GLU A 212 -16.20 1.98 -21.96
CA GLU A 212 -16.64 3.32 -21.54
C GLU A 212 -15.82 4.44 -22.23
N ALA A 213 -14.50 4.26 -22.33
CA ALA A 213 -13.61 5.19 -23.02
C ALA A 213 -13.91 5.26 -24.53
N MET A 214 -14.09 4.11 -25.19
CA MET A 214 -14.41 4.04 -26.62
C MET A 214 -15.78 4.63 -26.94
N GLU A 215 -16.80 4.36 -26.13
CA GLU A 215 -18.14 4.96 -26.28
C GLU A 215 -18.11 6.47 -26.11
N THR A 216 -17.30 6.97 -25.16
CA THR A 216 -17.11 8.40 -24.96
C THR A 216 -16.42 9.05 -26.16
N GLN A 217 -15.44 8.38 -26.76
CA GLN A 217 -14.75 8.86 -27.95
C GLN A 217 -15.68 8.89 -29.16
N LYS A 218 -16.48 7.84 -29.36
CA LYS A 218 -17.44 7.74 -30.49
C LYS A 218 -18.52 8.84 -30.49
N LYS A 219 -18.84 9.41 -29.32
CA LYS A 219 -19.80 10.53 -29.20
C LYS A 219 -19.26 11.85 -29.78
N ARG A 220 -17.95 11.97 -30.01
CA ARG A 220 -17.35 13.18 -30.60
C ARG A 220 -17.61 13.22 -32.10
N GLU A 221 -17.98 14.39 -32.63
CA GLU A 221 -18.31 14.59 -34.05
C GLU A 221 -17.23 14.09 -35.00
N GLU A 222 -15.96 14.20 -34.61
CA GLU A 222 -14.77 13.78 -35.38
C GLU A 222 -14.69 12.27 -35.62
N PHE A 223 -15.35 11.44 -34.80
CA PHE A 223 -15.20 9.99 -34.78
C PHE A 223 -16.53 9.24 -34.99
N LYS A 224 -17.60 9.93 -35.42
CA LYS A 224 -18.94 9.33 -35.58
C LYS A 224 -19.01 8.28 -36.69
N ASP A 225 -18.19 8.45 -37.73
CA ASP A 225 -18.16 7.56 -38.90
C ASP A 225 -17.13 6.43 -38.76
N GLU A 226 -16.35 6.41 -37.66
CA GLU A 226 -15.35 5.37 -37.41
C GLU A 226 -15.97 4.15 -36.72
N GLU A 227 -15.57 2.95 -37.17
CA GLU A 227 -15.96 1.70 -36.55
C GLU A 227 -15.25 1.51 -35.20
N MET A 228 -15.99 1.09 -34.18
CA MET A 228 -15.40 0.86 -32.86
C MET A 228 -14.51 -0.37 -32.90
N VAL A 229 -13.26 -0.19 -32.51
CA VAL A 229 -12.26 -1.26 -32.47
C VAL A 229 -12.63 -2.30 -31.40
N ASP A 230 -12.34 -3.58 -31.66
CA ASP A 230 -12.54 -4.64 -30.68
C ASP A 230 -11.56 -4.49 -29.50
N VAL A 231 -12.08 -4.57 -28.28
CA VAL A 231 -11.32 -4.47 -27.02
C VAL A 231 -10.18 -5.49 -26.99
N LYS A 232 -10.36 -6.68 -27.59
CA LYS A 232 -9.33 -7.73 -27.64
C LYS A 232 -8.10 -7.35 -28.45
N SER A 233 -8.26 -6.41 -29.39
CA SER A 233 -7.18 -5.94 -30.25
C SER A 233 -6.37 -4.80 -29.63
N LEU A 234 -6.88 -4.20 -28.55
CA LEU A 234 -6.19 -3.13 -27.83
C LEU A 234 -4.89 -3.67 -27.22
N ASP A 235 -3.84 -2.87 -27.36
CA ASP A 235 -2.54 -3.16 -26.75
C ASP A 235 -2.27 -2.15 -25.65
N ILE A 236 -2.39 -2.60 -24.40
CA ILE A 236 -2.20 -1.77 -23.21
C ILE A 236 -0.82 -1.09 -23.21
N ARG A 237 0.18 -1.68 -23.88
CA ARG A 237 1.53 -1.12 -23.99
C ARG A 237 1.57 0.23 -24.71
N ASN A 238 0.58 0.54 -25.54
CA ASN A 238 0.49 1.84 -26.23
C ASN A 238 0.02 2.97 -25.30
N PHE A 239 -0.47 2.65 -24.11
CA PHE A 239 -1.07 3.61 -23.16
C PHE A 239 -0.23 3.80 -21.89
N ILE A 240 0.92 3.13 -21.80
CA ILE A 240 1.79 3.04 -20.61
C ILE A 240 3.17 3.64 -20.90
#